data_AF-A0A952ZDU3-F1
#
_entry.id   AF-A0A952ZDU3-F1
#
_cell.length_a   1.000
_cell.length_b   1.000
_cell.length_c   1.000
_cell.angle_alpha   90.00
_cell.angle_beta   90.00
_cell.angle_gamma   90.00
#
_symmetry.space_group_name_H-M   'P 1'
#
loop_
_entity.id
_entity.type
_entity.pdbx_description
1 polymer ?
#
loop_
_entity_poly.entity_id
_entity_poly.type
_entity_poly.pdbx_seq_one_letter_code
_entity_poly.pdbx_strand_id
1 'polypeptide(L)' 'MNPTSESKWCLHGVRVVRSSDLDPNTPQTPGMNRAAAITHATAGAEKLWPAPS' A
#
# COMPACT_ATOMS: atom_id res chain seq x y z
N MET A 1 8.07 -34.00 -9.37
CA MET A 1 7.50 -32.71 -9.84
C MET A 1 6.77 -32.09 -8.66
N ASN A 2 7.30 -31.02 -8.05
CA ASN A 2 6.62 -30.32 -6.95
C ASN A 2 5.71 -29.26 -7.59
N PRO A 3 4.37 -29.36 -7.49
CA PRO A 3 3.49 -28.42 -8.16
C PRO A 3 3.70 -27.03 -7.53
N THR A 4 4.18 -26.13 -8.39
CA THR A 4 4.08 -24.68 -8.27
C THR A 4 4.17 -24.12 -6.85
N SER A 5 5.41 -23.79 -6.46
CA SER A 5 5.64 -22.57 -5.69
C SER A 5 5.26 -21.35 -6.56
N GLU A 6 4.01 -21.28 -7.02
CA GLU A 6 3.41 -20.02 -7.44
C GLU A 6 3.43 -19.14 -6.20
N SER A 7 4.38 -18.23 -6.21
CA SER A 7 4.79 -17.49 -5.03
C SER A 7 3.55 -16.90 -4.34
N LYS A 8 3.25 -17.38 -3.13
CA LYS A 8 2.07 -16.97 -2.33
C LYS A 8 1.85 -15.46 -2.29
N TRP A 9 2.90 -14.65 -2.45
CA TRP A 9 2.82 -13.19 -2.51
C TRP A 9 1.94 -12.67 -3.66
N CYS A 10 1.88 -13.34 -4.81
CA CYS A 10 1.05 -12.89 -5.93
C CYS A 10 -0.45 -12.92 -5.58
N LEU A 11 -0.86 -13.92 -4.81
CA LEU A 11 -2.28 -14.15 -4.47
C LEU A 11 -2.66 -13.58 -3.09
N HIS A 12 -1.69 -13.45 -2.18
CA HIS A 12 -1.93 -13.07 -0.78
C HIS A 12 -1.12 -11.84 -0.30
N GLY A 13 -0.21 -11.31 -1.12
CA GLY A 13 0.61 -10.14 -0.79
C GLY A 13 0.12 -8.83 -1.41
N VAL A 14 -0.93 -8.87 -2.23
CA VAL A 14 -1.52 -7.69 -2.87
C VAL A 14 -2.80 -7.30 -2.14
N ARG A 15 -2.97 -6.01 -1.88
CA ARG A 15 -4.18 -5.44 -1.30
C ARG A 15 -4.69 -4.29 -2.16
N VAL A 16 -6.00 -4.28 -2.41
CA VAL A 16 -6.69 -3.17 -3.10
C VAL A 16 -7.15 -2.14 -2.06
N VAL A 17 -6.85 -0.86 -2.31
CA VAL A 17 -7.29 0.29 -1.50
C VAL A 17 -8.22 1.14 -2.38
N ARG A 18 -9.43 1.42 -1.90
CA ARG A 18 -10.38 2.26 -2.65
C ARG A 18 -10.05 3.73 -2.45
N SER A 19 -10.48 4.57 -3.39
CA SER A 19 -10.25 6.03 -3.29
C SER A 19 -10.83 6.66 -2.03
N SER A 20 -11.93 6.13 -1.49
CA SER A 20 -12.54 6.57 -0.23
C SER A 20 -11.70 6.28 1.00
N ASP A 21 -10.80 5.30 0.89
CA ASP A 21 -10.00 4.78 2.00
C ASP A 21 -8.60 5.42 2.03
N LEU A 22 -8.33 6.33 1.08
CA LEU A 22 -7.10 7.11 1.02
C LEU A 22 -7.09 8.16 2.14
N ASP A 23 -5.95 8.29 2.82
CA ASP A 23 -5.76 9.31 3.84
C ASP A 23 -5.27 10.61 3.20
N PRO A 24 -6.07 11.70 3.22
CA PRO A 24 -5.67 12.98 2.64
C PRO A 24 -4.67 13.75 3.50
N ASN A 25 -4.40 13.33 4.74
CA ASN A 25 -3.55 14.04 5.70
C ASN A 25 -2.05 13.83 5.43
N THR A 26 -1.65 13.94 4.16
CA THR A 26 -0.25 13.95 3.76
C THR A 26 0.22 15.40 3.55
N PRO A 27 1.51 15.72 3.75
CA PRO A 27 2.04 17.04 3.43
C PRO A 27 1.74 17.43 1.98
N GLN A 28 0.94 18.48 1.80
CA GLN A 28 0.49 18.95 0.49
C GLN A 28 1.46 19.96 -0.10
N THR A 29 1.56 19.95 -1.43
CA THR A 29 2.11 21.06 -2.20
C THR A 29 0.97 21.81 -2.89
N PRO A 30 0.94 23.16 -2.88
CA PRO A 30 -0.12 23.91 -3.54
C PRO A 30 -0.32 23.44 -4.99
N GLY A 31 -1.58 23.16 -5.36
CA GLY A 31 -1.94 22.68 -6.70
C GLY A 31 -1.84 21.16 -6.92
N MET A 32 -1.40 20.37 -5.94
CA MET A 32 -1.48 18.90 -6.00
C MET A 32 -2.33 18.33 -4.86
N ASN A 33 -3.17 17.35 -5.19
CA ASN A 33 -3.82 16.51 -4.18
C ASN A 33 -2.96 15.27 -3.93
N ARG A 34 -2.45 15.13 -2.70
CA ARG A 34 -1.68 13.97 -2.24
C ARG A 34 -2.48 13.22 -1.18
N ALA A 35 -2.56 11.90 -1.30
CA ALA A 35 -3.19 11.06 -0.30
C ALA A 35 -2.41 9.74 -0.14
N ALA A 36 -2.37 9.22 1.08
CA ALA A 36 -1.68 7.97 1.38
C ALA A 36 -2.64 6.78 1.23
N ALA A 37 -2.25 5.81 0.41
CA ALA A 37 -2.98 4.54 0.28
C ALA A 37 -2.65 3.55 1.41
N ILE A 38 -1.45 3.67 2.00
CA ILE A 38 -0.96 2.80 3.07
C ILE A 38 -0.80 3.64 4.32
N THR A 39 -1.64 3.40 5.31
CA THR A 39 -1.56 3.99 6.66
C THR A 39 -1.86 2.92 7.70
N HIS A 40 -1.73 3.25 8.99
CA HIS A 40 -2.21 2.35 10.04
C HIS A 40 -3.71 2.08 9.92
N ALA A 41 -4.52 3.08 9.57
CA ALA A 41 -5.97 2.92 9.39
C ALA A 41 -6.31 2.09 8.14
N THR A 42 -5.59 2.32 7.03
CA THR A 42 -5.89 1.64 5.76
C THR A 42 -5.23 0.28 5.64
N ALA A 43 -4.11 0.02 6.32
CA ALA A 43 -3.31 -1.19 6.13
C ALA A 43 -2.86 -1.87 7.43
N GLY A 44 -3.09 -1.27 8.62
CA GLY A 44 -2.52 -1.75 9.88
C GLY A 44 -0.99 -1.62 9.92
N ALA A 45 -0.42 -0.73 9.10
CA ALA A 45 1.03 -0.61 8.96
C ALA A 45 1.64 0.17 10.13
N GLU A 46 2.50 -0.48 10.91
CA GLU A 46 3.29 0.15 11.99
C GLU A 46 4.65 0.68 11.50
N LYS A 47 5.19 0.12 10.40
CA LYS A 47 6.45 0.53 9.79
C LYS A 47 6.38 0.38 8.27
N LEU A 48 6.65 1.47 7.54
CA LEU A 48 6.76 1.44 6.08
C LEU A 48 8.21 1.12 5.70
N TRP A 49 8.43 0.09 4.88
CA TRP A 49 9.74 -0.12 4.26
C TRP A 49 9.82 0.69 2.97
N PRO A 50 10.81 1.59 2.82
CA PRO A 50 11.11 2.16 1.52
C PRO A 50 11.73 1.08 0.63
N ALA A 51 11.29 0.99 -0.63
CA ALA A 51 12.02 0.22 -1.64
C ALA A 51 13.34 0.96 -1.96
N PRO A 52 14.44 0.24 -2.26
CA PRO A 52 15.67 0.89 -2.72
C PRO A 52 15.42 1.58 -4.06
N SER A 53 15.93 2.81 -4.17
CA SER A 53 15.91 3.64 -5.39
C SER A 53 16.59 2.96 -6.57
#